data_AF-A0A7J8SGY2-F1
#
_entry.id   AF-A0A7J8SGY2-F1
#
_cell.length_a   1.000
_cell.length_b   1.000
_cell.length_c   1.000
_cell.angle_alpha   90.00
_cell.angle_beta   90.00
_cell.angle_gamma   90.00
#
_symmetry.space_group_name_H-M   'P 1'
#
loop_
_entity.id
_entity.type
_entity.pdbx_description
1 polymer ?
#
loop_
_entity_poly.entity_id
_entity_poly.type
_entity_poly.pdbx_seq_one_letter_code
_entity_poly.pdbx_strand_id
1 'polypeptide(L)'
;MASQVSQMPSSSPLSSNKDEMRPKSDFQPSIWGDFFLNCPDKNIDDETEKHHQQLKEEVRKMIVAPMANSTQKLTFIDSVQRLGVSYHFMKEIEDELENIYHNDNDAEKDLYTTSLRFRLLREHGFNVSCEVFNKFKGEKGNVKSFVTIDFRGLLELYEASYLRVHGEDILDEAISFTTNHLS
;
A
#
# COMPACT_ATOMS: atom_id res chain seq x y z
N MET A 1 -23.25 68.93 -34.11
CA MET A 1 -23.14 67.50 -33.74
C MET A 1 -22.16 67.40 -32.58
N ALA A 2 -22.68 67.42 -31.36
CA ALA A 2 -21.96 67.11 -30.12
C ALA A 2 -23.00 66.89 -29.02
N SER A 3 -22.88 65.79 -28.28
CA SER A 3 -23.36 65.61 -26.89
C SER A 3 -22.79 64.28 -26.42
N GLN A 4 -21.69 64.34 -25.67
CA GLN A 4 -21.65 64.31 -24.20
C GLN A 4 -21.92 62.91 -23.64
N VAL A 5 -20.83 62.26 -23.24
CA VAL A 5 -20.81 61.00 -22.50
C VAL A 5 -21.28 61.28 -21.07
N SER A 6 -22.33 60.59 -20.66
CA SER A 6 -22.92 60.68 -19.32
C SER A 6 -21.95 60.11 -18.27
N GLN A 7 -21.52 60.94 -17.32
CA GLN A 7 -20.82 60.50 -16.12
C GLN A 7 -21.82 59.92 -15.12
N MET A 8 -21.55 58.70 -14.65
CA MET A 8 -22.25 58.09 -13.51
C MET A 8 -21.87 58.84 -12.22
N PRO A 9 -22.82 59.06 -11.30
CA PRO A 9 -22.59 59.86 -10.10
C PRO A 9 -21.64 59.17 -9.13
N SER A 10 -20.68 59.95 -8.61
CA SER A 10 -19.80 59.56 -7.52
C SER A 10 -20.63 59.24 -6.27
N SER A 11 -20.48 58.04 -5.72
CA SER A 11 -21.00 57.70 -4.40
C SER A 11 -20.25 58.49 -3.32
N SER A 12 -20.99 59.30 -2.56
CA SER A 12 -20.52 59.92 -1.32
C SER A 12 -20.31 58.84 -0.24
N PRO A 13 -19.40 59.07 0.73
CA PRO A 13 -18.82 58.00 1.55
C PRO A 13 -19.81 57.51 2.61
N LEU A 14 -20.14 56.22 2.58
CA LEU A 14 -20.73 55.56 3.74
C LEU A 14 -19.63 55.39 4.81
N SER A 15 -19.76 56.22 5.84
CA SER A 15 -19.14 56.05 7.13
C SER A 15 -19.40 54.64 7.69
N SER A 16 -18.36 53.86 7.85
CA SER A 16 -18.21 52.88 8.93
C SER A 16 -16.72 52.53 9.03
N ASN A 17 -15.99 53.31 9.84
CA ASN A 17 -14.72 52.90 10.41
C ASN A 17 -14.95 51.61 11.21
N LYS A 18 -14.77 50.47 10.56
CA LYS A 18 -14.32 49.24 11.19
C LYS A 18 -13.07 48.90 10.42
N ASP A 19 -11.91 49.08 11.04
CA ASP A 19 -10.73 48.35 10.63
C ASP A 19 -11.18 46.89 10.50
N GLU A 20 -11.33 46.38 9.28
CA GLU A 20 -11.51 44.96 9.05
C GLU A 20 -10.18 44.32 9.46
N MET A 21 -10.04 44.07 10.77
CA MET A 21 -8.90 43.41 11.37
C MET A 21 -8.91 41.97 10.87
N ARG A 22 -8.26 41.74 9.72
CA ARG A 22 -7.98 40.38 9.25
C ARG A 22 -7.21 39.66 10.37
N PRO A 23 -7.64 38.45 10.79
CA PRO A 23 -6.92 37.67 11.78
C PRO A 23 -5.46 37.46 11.36
N LYS A 24 -4.53 37.55 12.33
CA LYS A 24 -3.12 37.20 12.08
C LYS A 24 -3.02 35.72 11.71
N SER A 25 -2.22 35.45 10.70
CA SER A 25 -1.91 34.10 10.24
C SER A 25 -0.55 33.70 10.77
N ASP A 26 -0.53 32.70 11.65
CA ASP A 26 0.70 32.14 12.25
C ASP A 26 1.10 30.81 11.58
N PHE A 27 0.65 30.57 10.33
CA PHE A 27 1.04 29.39 9.56
C PHE A 27 2.54 29.40 9.27
N GLN A 28 3.19 28.26 9.45
CA GLN A 28 4.61 28.09 9.11
C GLN A 28 4.80 28.20 7.59
N PRO A 29 5.87 28.88 7.13
CA PRO A 29 6.18 28.95 5.71
C PRO A 29 6.56 27.56 5.16
N SER A 30 6.45 27.41 3.84
CA SER A 30 6.91 26.18 3.16
C SER A 30 8.40 25.96 3.41
N ILE A 31 8.75 24.76 3.89
CA ILE A 31 10.14 24.33 4.04
C ILE A 31 10.89 24.23 2.69
N TRP A 32 10.14 24.18 1.58
CA TRP A 32 10.68 23.96 0.25
C TRP A 32 10.95 25.25 -0.53
N GLY A 33 10.34 26.37 -0.13
CA GLY A 33 10.40 27.62 -0.89
C GLY A 33 10.20 27.39 -2.38
N ASP A 34 11.16 27.86 -3.18
CA ASP A 34 11.14 27.76 -4.64
C ASP A 34 11.94 26.57 -5.19
N PHE A 35 12.45 25.68 -4.32
CA PHE A 35 13.40 24.62 -4.69
C PHE A 35 12.90 23.72 -5.83
N PHE A 36 11.59 23.42 -5.86
CA PHE A 36 10.99 22.58 -6.90
C PHE A 36 10.41 23.35 -8.09
N LEU A 37 10.50 24.68 -8.13
CA LEU A 37 10.00 25.48 -9.25
C LEU A 37 10.85 25.28 -10.52
N ASN A 38 12.11 24.87 -10.37
CA ASN A 38 12.99 24.54 -11.49
C ASN A 38 13.34 23.05 -11.46
N CYS A 39 12.62 22.27 -12.27
CA CYS A 39 12.90 20.85 -12.47
C CYS A 39 13.54 20.68 -13.87
N PRO A 40 14.88 20.69 -13.99
CA PRO A 40 15.52 20.43 -15.27
C PRO A 40 15.17 19.00 -15.74
N ASP A 41 14.85 18.86 -17.02
CA ASP A 41 14.61 17.56 -17.63
C ASP A 41 15.82 16.66 -17.40
N LYS A 42 15.59 15.57 -16.69
CA LYS A 42 16.59 14.51 -16.52
C LYS A 42 16.53 13.65 -17.77
N ASN A 43 17.25 14.05 -18.82
CA ASN A 43 17.55 13.14 -19.91
C ASN A 43 18.35 11.97 -19.32
N ILE A 44 17.67 10.84 -19.13
CA ILE A 44 18.31 9.58 -18.78
C ILE A 44 19.14 9.18 -20.00
N ASP A 45 20.41 8.82 -19.79
CA ASP A 45 21.26 8.39 -20.89
C ASP A 45 20.81 7.02 -21.44
N ASP A 46 21.09 6.78 -22.72
CA ASP A 46 20.66 5.58 -23.44
C ASP A 46 21.19 4.28 -22.80
N GLU A 47 22.34 4.32 -22.13
CA GLU A 47 22.93 3.16 -21.46
C GLU A 47 22.12 2.79 -20.21
N THR A 48 21.76 3.77 -19.38
CA THR A 48 20.90 3.59 -18.21
C THR A 48 19.51 3.08 -18.60
N GLU A 49 18.89 3.63 -19.65
CA GLU A 49 17.59 3.15 -20.13
C GLU A 49 17.68 1.70 -20.63
N LYS A 50 18.72 1.37 -21.38
CA LYS A 50 18.95 -0.01 -21.84
C LYS A 50 19.16 -0.97 -20.67
N HIS A 51 19.91 -0.57 -19.65
CA HIS A 51 20.12 -1.38 -18.46
C HIS A 51 18.81 -1.59 -17.67
N HIS A 52 17.98 -0.54 -17.55
CA HIS A 52 16.64 -0.64 -16.96
C HIS A 52 15.78 -1.69 -17.70
N GLN A 53 15.73 -1.64 -19.03
CA GLN A 53 14.94 -2.61 -19.82
C GLN A 53 15.45 -4.05 -19.64
N GLN A 54 16.76 -4.25 -19.54
CA GLN A 54 17.36 -5.57 -19.28
C GLN A 54 16.93 -6.13 -17.92
N LEU A 55 17.09 -5.33 -16.85
CA LEU A 55 16.70 -5.73 -15.50
C LEU A 55 15.20 -6.00 -15.40
N LYS A 56 14.38 -5.16 -16.04
CA LYS A 56 12.94 -5.35 -16.10
C LYS A 56 12.58 -6.70 -16.72
N GLU A 57 13.20 -7.06 -17.83
CA GLU A 57 12.97 -8.35 -18.49
C GLU A 57 13.45 -9.54 -17.65
N GLU A 58 14.57 -9.40 -16.92
CA GLU A 58 15.04 -10.43 -15.99
C GLU A 58 14.05 -10.67 -14.84
N VAL A 59 13.58 -9.60 -14.19
CA VAL A 59 12.56 -9.69 -13.13
C VAL A 59 11.29 -10.33 -13.66
N ARG A 60 10.80 -9.91 -14.84
CA ARG A 60 9.62 -10.50 -15.50
C ARG A 60 9.77 -12.02 -15.66
N LYS A 61 10.92 -12.49 -16.12
CA LYS A 61 11.22 -13.92 -16.27
C LYS A 61 11.23 -14.64 -14.92
N MET A 62 11.75 -14.02 -13.86
CA MET A 62 11.73 -14.61 -12.52
C MET A 62 10.31 -14.75 -11.96
N ILE A 63 9.40 -13.81 -12.25
CA ILE A 63 7.98 -13.91 -11.84
C ILE A 63 7.30 -15.12 -12.50
N VAL A 64 7.42 -15.22 -13.83
CA VAL A 64 6.75 -16.23 -14.67
C VAL A 64 7.43 -17.60 -14.60
N ALA A 65 8.67 -17.68 -14.08
CA ALA A 65 9.37 -18.94 -13.95
C ALA A 65 8.56 -19.95 -13.10
N PRO A 66 8.48 -21.23 -13.52
CA PRO A 66 7.94 -22.27 -12.67
C PRO A 66 8.80 -22.40 -11.42
N MET A 67 8.26 -22.06 -10.26
CA MET A 67 8.94 -22.26 -8.98
C MET A 67 8.40 -23.52 -8.34
N ALA A 68 9.31 -24.40 -7.88
CA ALA A 68 8.93 -25.63 -7.19
C ALA A 68 8.23 -25.37 -5.84
N ASN A 69 8.46 -24.20 -5.24
CA ASN A 69 7.90 -23.79 -3.96
C ASN A 69 7.03 -22.53 -4.11
N SER A 70 5.73 -22.64 -3.79
CA SER A 70 4.79 -21.51 -3.81
C SER A 70 5.16 -20.40 -2.82
N THR A 71 5.79 -20.72 -1.68
CA THR A 71 6.29 -19.74 -0.70
C THR A 71 7.38 -18.85 -1.29
N GLN A 72 8.28 -19.40 -2.11
CA GLN A 72 9.34 -18.63 -2.75
C GLN A 72 8.75 -17.64 -3.76
N LYS A 73 7.75 -18.08 -4.54
CA LYS A 73 7.05 -17.21 -5.49
C LYS A 73 6.32 -16.06 -4.79
N LEU A 74 5.57 -16.34 -3.73
CA LEU A 74 4.90 -15.32 -2.93
C LEU A 74 5.89 -14.30 -2.35
N THR A 75 7.01 -14.79 -1.80
CA THR A 75 8.05 -13.91 -1.22
C THR A 75 8.71 -13.02 -2.27
N PHE A 76 8.88 -13.53 -3.49
CA PHE A 76 9.41 -12.75 -4.60
C PHE A 76 8.43 -11.67 -5.06
N ILE A 77 7.15 -12.00 -5.22
CA ILE A 77 6.09 -11.04 -5.56
C ILE A 77 6.01 -9.94 -4.50
N ASP A 78 6.01 -10.29 -3.22
CA ASP A 78 6.01 -9.33 -2.12
C ASP A 78 7.23 -8.40 -2.16
N SER A 79 8.41 -8.94 -2.44
CA SER A 79 9.63 -8.12 -2.57
C SER A 79 9.51 -7.12 -3.72
N VAL A 80 8.97 -7.53 -4.87
CA VAL A 80 8.75 -6.66 -6.04
C VAL A 80 7.74 -5.54 -5.72
N GLN A 81 6.68 -5.84 -4.99
CA GLN A 81 5.69 -4.85 -4.54
C GLN A 81 6.30 -3.85 -3.54
N ARG A 82 7.01 -4.34 -2.52
CA ARG A 82 7.65 -3.50 -1.50
C ARG A 82 8.76 -2.61 -2.05
N LEU A 83 9.43 -3.02 -3.12
CA LEU A 83 10.40 -2.19 -3.85
C LEU A 83 9.73 -1.06 -4.66
N GLY A 84 8.40 -1.05 -4.80
CA GLY A 84 7.67 -0.01 -5.52
C GLY A 84 7.77 -0.13 -7.05
N VAL A 85 8.18 -1.29 -7.57
CA VAL A 85 8.37 -1.53 -9.02
C VAL A 85 7.35 -2.52 -9.61
N SER A 86 6.39 -3.00 -8.82
CA SER A 86 5.35 -3.94 -9.25
C SER A 86 4.46 -3.42 -10.38
N TYR A 87 4.34 -2.09 -10.54
CA TYR A 87 3.54 -1.49 -11.62
C TYR A 87 4.02 -1.87 -13.03
N HIS A 88 5.27 -2.34 -13.16
CA HIS A 88 5.81 -2.86 -14.41
C HIS A 88 5.36 -4.29 -14.76
N PHE A 89 4.83 -5.04 -13.79
CA PHE A 89 4.57 -6.49 -13.87
C PHE A 89 3.16 -6.86 -13.41
N MET A 90 2.21 -5.90 -13.46
CA MET A 90 0.87 -6.10 -12.91
C MET A 90 0.19 -7.34 -13.47
N LYS A 91 0.30 -7.58 -14.79
CA LYS A 91 -0.30 -8.73 -15.44
C LYS A 91 0.34 -10.05 -14.99
N GLU A 92 1.67 -10.11 -15.00
CA GLU A 92 2.40 -11.32 -14.60
C GLU A 92 2.13 -11.68 -13.13
N ILE A 93 2.04 -10.68 -12.25
CA ILE A 93 1.71 -10.89 -10.84
C ILE A 93 0.27 -11.43 -10.71
N GLU A 94 -0.70 -10.82 -11.42
CA GLU A 94 -2.09 -11.24 -11.36
C GLU A 94 -2.28 -12.68 -11.85
N ASP A 95 -1.70 -13.03 -13.00
CA ASP A 95 -1.77 -14.37 -13.58
C ASP A 95 -1.18 -15.43 -12.59
N GLU A 96 -0.10 -15.11 -11.90
CA GLU A 96 0.53 -16.00 -10.93
C GLU A 96 -0.27 -16.11 -9.61
N LEU A 97 -0.85 -15.02 -9.14
CA LEU A 97 -1.70 -15.03 -7.95
C LEU A 97 -3.00 -15.80 -8.21
N GLU A 98 -3.60 -15.68 -9.39
CA GLU A 98 -4.76 -16.47 -9.81
C GLU A 98 -4.42 -17.98 -9.80
N ASN A 99 -3.24 -18.34 -10.32
CA ASN A 99 -2.77 -19.72 -10.29
C ASN A 99 -2.56 -20.25 -8.86
N ILE A 100 -2.03 -19.41 -7.95
CA ILE A 100 -1.86 -19.75 -6.52
C ILE A 100 -3.22 -19.82 -5.79
N TYR A 101 -4.19 -19.03 -6.21
CA TYR A 101 -5.54 -19.06 -5.65
C TYR A 101 -6.23 -20.41 -5.92
N HIS A 102 -6.08 -20.94 -7.14
CA HIS A 102 -6.73 -22.18 -7.57
C HIS A 102 -6.01 -23.48 -7.16
N ASN A 103 -4.68 -23.49 -7.03
CA ASN A 103 -3.90 -24.70 -6.72
C ASN A 103 -3.75 -24.97 -5.20
N ASP A 104 -4.85 -24.85 -4.46
CA ASP A 104 -4.86 -24.85 -3.00
C ASP A 104 -4.23 -26.10 -2.34
N ASN A 105 -3.26 -25.87 -1.46
CA ASN A 105 -2.88 -26.79 -0.40
C ASN A 105 -2.44 -25.97 0.83
N ASP A 106 -3.40 -25.30 1.45
CA ASP A 106 -3.16 -24.54 2.68
C ASP A 106 -2.99 -25.42 3.93
N ALA A 107 -3.28 -26.72 3.85
CA ALA A 107 -3.24 -27.62 5.02
C ALA A 107 -1.85 -27.75 5.65
N GLU A 108 -0.78 -27.71 4.85
CA GLU A 108 0.61 -27.94 5.32
C GLU A 108 1.44 -26.66 5.50
N LYS A 109 0.88 -25.47 5.23
CA LYS A 109 1.63 -24.21 5.27
C LYS A 109 1.83 -23.69 6.69
N ASP A 110 3.02 -23.15 6.97
CA ASP A 110 3.34 -22.43 8.20
C ASP A 110 2.61 -21.08 8.30
N LEU A 111 2.74 -20.42 9.46
CA LEU A 111 2.06 -19.15 9.73
C LEU A 111 2.50 -18.05 8.77
N TYR A 112 3.80 -17.95 8.48
CA TYR A 112 4.34 -16.96 7.57
C TYR A 112 3.74 -17.12 6.17
N THR A 113 3.82 -18.31 5.59
CA THR A 113 3.33 -18.58 4.22
C THR A 113 1.82 -18.40 4.14
N THR A 114 1.07 -18.84 5.15
CA THR A 114 -0.38 -18.68 5.18
C THR A 114 -0.78 -17.21 5.25
N SER A 115 -0.11 -16.43 6.10
CA SER A 115 -0.37 -15.00 6.27
C SER A 115 0.00 -14.21 5.01
N LEU A 116 1.17 -14.50 4.42
CA LEU A 116 1.64 -13.84 3.20
C LEU A 116 0.71 -14.12 2.02
N ARG A 117 0.33 -15.39 1.84
CA ARG A 117 -0.62 -15.79 0.79
C ARG A 117 -1.95 -15.06 0.96
N PHE A 118 -2.49 -15.08 2.18
CA PHE A 118 -3.75 -14.41 2.50
C PHE A 118 -3.67 -12.91 2.17
N ARG A 119 -2.57 -12.25 2.57
CA ARG A 119 -2.36 -10.83 2.35
C ARG A 119 -2.31 -10.48 0.87
N LEU A 120 -1.40 -11.11 0.12
CA LEU A 120 -1.21 -10.83 -1.31
C LEU A 120 -2.48 -11.10 -2.13
N LEU A 121 -3.18 -12.18 -1.84
CA LEU A 121 -4.43 -12.50 -2.54
C LEU A 121 -5.52 -11.47 -2.23
N ARG A 122 -5.70 -11.05 -0.98
CA ARG A 122 -6.71 -10.04 -0.64
C ARG A 122 -6.37 -8.65 -1.16
N GLU A 123 -5.10 -8.26 -1.17
CA GLU A 123 -4.64 -7.00 -1.79
C GLU A 123 -5.00 -6.94 -3.28
N HIS A 124 -5.02 -8.08 -3.95
CA HIS A 124 -5.41 -8.23 -5.35
C HIS A 124 -6.92 -8.52 -5.55
N GLY A 125 -7.73 -8.51 -4.49
CA GLY A 125 -9.18 -8.66 -4.57
C GLY A 125 -9.70 -10.10 -4.61
N PHE A 126 -8.84 -11.10 -4.40
CA PHE A 126 -9.29 -12.49 -4.26
C PHE A 126 -9.98 -12.71 -2.91
N ASN A 127 -11.11 -13.44 -2.93
CA ASN A 127 -11.88 -13.73 -1.74
C ASN A 127 -11.33 -14.95 -0.98
N VAL A 128 -10.29 -14.72 -0.17
CA VAL A 128 -9.70 -15.75 0.70
C VAL A 128 -10.38 -15.74 2.07
N SER A 129 -10.86 -16.88 2.55
CA SER A 129 -11.49 -16.99 3.87
C SER A 129 -10.48 -16.80 5.01
N CYS A 130 -10.84 -16.04 6.07
CA CYS A 130 -10.01 -15.91 7.27
C CYS A 130 -9.96 -17.19 8.12
N GLU A 131 -10.83 -18.17 7.85
CA GLU A 131 -10.85 -19.48 8.51
C GLU A 131 -9.54 -20.25 8.34
N VAL A 132 -8.71 -19.90 7.34
CA VAL A 132 -7.36 -20.46 7.14
C VAL A 132 -6.46 -20.29 8.37
N PHE A 133 -6.74 -19.32 9.24
CA PHE A 133 -5.98 -19.07 10.46
C PHE A 133 -6.41 -19.94 11.65
N ASN A 134 -7.55 -20.65 11.58
CA ASN A 134 -8.03 -21.48 12.69
C ASN A 134 -7.08 -22.63 13.04
N LYS A 135 -6.30 -23.14 12.08
CA LYS A 135 -5.27 -24.16 12.35
C LYS A 135 -4.16 -23.68 13.29
N PHE A 136 -3.97 -22.37 13.41
CA PHE A 136 -3.02 -21.78 14.36
C PHE A 136 -3.67 -21.53 15.73
N LYS A 137 -5.01 -21.53 15.82
CA LYS A 137 -5.71 -21.41 17.10
C LYS A 137 -5.49 -22.66 17.96
N GLY A 138 -5.29 -22.47 19.27
CA GLY A 138 -5.17 -23.56 20.24
C GLY A 138 -6.54 -24.06 20.73
N GLU A 139 -6.55 -25.15 21.50
CA GLU A 139 -7.76 -25.85 21.97
C GLU A 139 -8.75 -24.99 22.79
N LYS A 140 -8.36 -23.80 23.24
CA LYS A 140 -9.21 -22.87 24.01
C LYS A 140 -9.61 -21.60 23.23
N GLY A 141 -9.48 -21.59 21.91
CA GLY A 141 -9.69 -20.39 21.10
C GLY A 141 -8.51 -19.41 21.17
N ASN A 142 -7.79 -19.38 22.30
CA ASN A 142 -6.46 -18.76 22.38
C ASN A 142 -5.51 -19.47 21.42
N VAL A 143 -4.86 -18.66 20.59
CA VAL A 143 -3.82 -19.12 19.69
C VAL A 143 -2.74 -19.90 20.48
N LYS A 144 -2.47 -21.13 20.03
CA LYS A 144 -1.77 -22.18 20.78
C LYS A 144 -0.49 -21.61 21.39
N SER A 145 -0.25 -21.78 22.69
CA SER A 145 0.87 -21.18 23.44
C SER A 145 2.14 -21.08 22.59
N PHE A 146 2.41 -19.86 22.19
CA PHE A 146 3.11 -19.52 20.98
C PHE A 146 4.63 -19.36 21.20
N VAL A 147 5.18 -20.19 22.09
CA VAL A 147 6.58 -20.14 22.52
C VAL A 147 7.56 -20.54 21.39
N THR A 148 7.04 -20.93 20.22
CA THR A 148 7.82 -21.30 19.02
C THR A 148 7.44 -20.52 17.75
N ILE A 149 6.69 -19.40 17.83
CA ILE A 149 6.39 -18.67 16.59
C ILE A 149 7.62 -17.94 16.09
N ASP A 150 7.94 -18.18 14.82
CA ASP A 150 8.79 -17.34 14.00
C ASP A 150 8.28 -15.88 14.02
N PHE A 151 9.06 -14.95 14.59
CA PHE A 151 8.77 -13.51 14.61
C PHE A 151 8.32 -12.99 13.23
N ARG A 152 8.87 -13.57 12.17
CA ARG A 152 8.50 -13.26 10.79
C ARG A 152 7.07 -13.66 10.45
N GLY A 153 6.60 -14.81 10.94
CA GLY A 153 5.21 -15.23 10.83
C GLY A 153 4.26 -14.33 11.62
N LEU A 154 4.69 -13.79 12.75
CA LEU A 154 3.88 -12.82 13.51
C LEU A 154 3.75 -11.48 12.82
N LEU A 155 4.85 -10.96 12.30
CA LEU A 155 4.84 -9.72 11.53
C LEU A 155 3.94 -9.87 10.29
N GLU A 156 4.04 -10.99 9.60
CA GLU A 156 3.20 -11.24 8.43
C GLU A 156 1.72 -11.40 8.79
N LEU A 157 1.41 -12.06 9.91
CA LEU A 157 0.03 -12.15 10.41
C LEU A 157 -0.51 -10.77 10.80
N TYR A 158 0.31 -9.93 11.43
CA TYR A 158 -0.05 -8.56 11.77
C TYR A 158 -0.44 -7.80 10.50
N GLU A 159 0.41 -7.80 9.47
CA GLU A 159 0.11 -7.11 8.21
C GLU A 159 -1.14 -7.68 7.52
N ALA A 160 -1.26 -9.01 7.42
CA ALA A 160 -2.39 -9.70 6.80
C ALA A 160 -3.72 -9.36 7.49
N SER A 161 -3.72 -9.24 8.82
CA SER A 161 -4.92 -9.02 9.62
C SER A 161 -5.57 -7.64 9.41
N TYR A 162 -4.84 -6.66 8.87
CA TYR A 162 -5.42 -5.36 8.47
C TYR A 162 -6.27 -5.41 7.19
N LEU A 163 -6.25 -6.54 6.46
CA LEU A 163 -7.14 -6.76 5.30
C LEU A 163 -8.47 -7.42 5.70
N ARG A 164 -8.81 -7.39 6.99
CA ARG A 164 -10.10 -7.86 7.50
C ARG A 164 -11.27 -7.09 6.89
N VAL A 165 -12.39 -7.79 6.71
CA VAL A 165 -13.68 -7.18 6.40
C VAL A 165 -14.64 -7.34 7.57
N HIS A 166 -15.83 -6.74 7.48
CA HIS A 166 -16.83 -6.83 8.55
C HIS A 166 -17.23 -8.28 8.84
N GLY A 167 -17.23 -8.66 10.12
CA GLY A 167 -17.62 -10.00 10.58
C GLY A 167 -16.47 -10.99 10.71
N GLU A 168 -15.22 -10.56 10.54
CA GLU A 168 -14.04 -11.42 10.64
C GLU A 168 -13.30 -11.28 11.97
N ASP A 169 -13.99 -11.66 13.07
CA ASP A 169 -13.47 -11.53 14.44
C ASP A 169 -12.12 -12.25 14.65
N ILE A 170 -11.81 -13.27 13.84
CA ILE A 170 -10.52 -13.97 13.84
C ILE A 170 -9.36 -13.00 13.60
N LEU A 171 -9.53 -12.04 12.70
CA LEU A 171 -8.48 -11.10 12.34
C LEU A 171 -8.39 -9.94 13.34
N ASP A 172 -9.50 -9.59 14.01
CA ASP A 172 -9.48 -8.67 15.15
C ASP A 172 -8.65 -9.23 16.31
N GLU A 173 -8.86 -10.51 16.62
CA GLU A 173 -8.06 -11.23 17.61
C GLU A 173 -6.58 -11.29 17.18
N ALA A 174 -6.31 -11.55 15.90
CA ALA A 174 -4.95 -11.59 15.36
C ALA A 174 -4.22 -10.25 15.52
N ILE A 175 -4.88 -9.10 15.29
CA ILE A 175 -4.30 -7.76 15.51
C ILE A 175 -3.95 -7.57 16.98
N SER A 176 -4.90 -7.85 17.89
CA SER A 176 -4.68 -7.70 19.32
C SER A 176 -3.53 -8.61 19.79
N PHE A 177 -3.51 -9.85 19.31
CA PHE A 177 -2.48 -10.82 19.64
C PHE A 177 -1.10 -10.35 19.16
N THR A 178 -0.95 -10.11 17.86
CA THR A 178 0.35 -9.75 17.26
C THR A 178 0.89 -8.44 17.80
N THR A 179 0.04 -7.43 18.05
CA THR A 179 0.47 -6.16 18.65
C THR A 179 1.10 -6.34 20.02
N ASN A 180 0.52 -7.19 20.88
CA ASN A 180 1.05 -7.47 22.22
C ASN A 180 2.38 -8.26 22.19
N HIS A 181 2.66 -8.97 21.09
CA HIS A 181 3.84 -9.82 20.94
C HIS A 181 4.96 -9.16 20.12
N LEU A 182 4.66 -8.15 19.30
CA LEU A 182 5.62 -7.40 18.49
C LEU A 182 6.05 -6.08 19.13
N SER A 183 5.35 -5.61 20.18
CA SER A 183 5.69 -4.42 20.98
C SER A 183 6.86 -4.65 21.92
#